data_AF-A0A348YAR9-F1
#
_entry.id   AF-A0A348YAR9-F1
#
_cell.length_a   1.000
_cell.length_b   1.000
_cell.length_c   1.000
_cell.angle_alpha   90.00
_cell.angle_beta   90.00
_cell.angle_gamma   90.00
#
_symmetry.space_group_name_H-M   'P 1'
#
loop_
_entity.id
_entity.type
_entity.pdbx_description
1 polymer ?
#
loop_
_entity_poly.entity_id
_entity_poly.type
_entity_poly.pdbx_seq_one_letter_code
_entity_poly.pdbx_strand_id
1 'polypeptide(L)'
;MQLSINRESLLKAINLIAKAADKRHNMVILGNIKLQLSESELVLTASDLEVELTSTLKLPTGACVQAGTTTLPATKLRDICKSLP
;
A
#
# COMPACT_ATOMS: atom_id res chain seq x y z
N MET A 1 -1.99 -7.29 11.92
CA MET A 1 -2.59 -6.24 11.08
C MET A 1 -3.76 -6.85 10.34
N GLN A 2 -4.95 -6.28 10.47
CA GLN A 2 -6.16 -6.77 9.81
C GLN A 2 -7.03 -5.58 9.35
N LEU A 3 -7.30 -5.53 8.05
CA LEU A 3 -8.00 -4.45 7.35
C LEU A 3 -9.11 -5.03 6.47
N SER A 4 -10.26 -4.37 6.47
CA SER A 4 -11.35 -4.56 5.50
C SER A 4 -11.59 -3.24 4.77
N ILE A 5 -11.43 -3.21 3.45
CA ILE A 5 -11.55 -2.00 2.64
C ILE A 5 -12.16 -2.31 1.27
N ASN A 6 -12.80 -1.30 0.67
CA ASN A 6 -13.22 -1.37 -0.72
C ASN A 6 -12.01 -1.52 -1.67
N ARG A 7 -12.12 -2.50 -2.57
CA ARG A 7 -11.10 -2.85 -3.56
C ARG A 7 -10.69 -1.69 -4.46
N GLU A 8 -11.65 -0.92 -4.98
CA GLU A 8 -11.39 0.17 -5.93
C GLU A 8 -10.58 1.30 -5.29
N SER A 9 -10.92 1.63 -4.03
CA SER A 9 -10.19 2.65 -3.26
C SER A 9 -8.74 2.23 -3.02
N LEU A 10 -8.53 0.98 -2.63
CA LEU A 10 -7.18 0.43 -2.43
C LEU A 10 -6.39 0.40 -3.74
N LEU A 11 -6.99 -0.08 -4.83
CA LEU A 11 -6.33 -0.18 -6.13
C LEU A 11 -5.93 1.20 -6.69
N LYS A 12 -6.78 2.21 -6.51
CA LYS A 12 -6.48 3.60 -6.90
C LYS A 12 -5.24 4.13 -6.15
N ALA A 13 -5.19 3.96 -4.83
CA ALA A 13 -4.05 4.38 -4.02
C ALA A 13 -2.75 3.67 -4.43
N ILE A 14 -2.81 2.35 -4.62
CA ILE A 14 -1.65 1.57 -5.08
C ILE A 14 -1.15 2.06 -6.44
N ASN A 15 -2.04 2.29 -7.41
CA ASN A 15 -1.64 2.74 -8.75
C ASN A 15 -0.96 4.12 -8.75
N LEU A 16 -1.30 5.00 -7.79
CA LEU A 16 -0.67 6.32 -7.66
C LEU A 16 0.78 6.22 -7.21
N ILE A 17 1.07 5.35 -6.24
CA ILE A 17 2.40 5.28 -5.60
C ILE A 17 3.30 4.19 -6.19
N ALA A 18 2.74 3.15 -6.82
CA ALA A 18 3.50 1.98 -7.28
C ALA A 18 4.57 2.30 -8.33
N LYS A 19 4.51 3.48 -8.97
CA LYS A 19 5.55 3.96 -9.89
C LYS A 19 6.86 4.31 -9.17
N ALA A 20 6.81 4.71 -7.91
CA ALA A 20 7.98 5.01 -7.09
C ALA A 20 8.57 3.76 -6.40
N ALA A 21 7.94 2.59 -6.53
CA ALA A 21 8.49 1.33 -6.03
C ALA A 21 9.44 0.74 -7.08
N ASP A 22 10.74 0.99 -6.95
CA ASP A 22 11.76 0.47 -7.87
C ASP A 22 12.48 -0.76 -7.30
N LYS A 23 12.59 -1.80 -8.14
CA LYS A 23 13.33 -3.04 -7.88
C LYS A 23 14.73 -3.06 -8.52
N ARG A 24 15.09 -2.03 -9.31
CA ARG A 24 16.37 -1.95 -10.03
C ARG A 24 17.55 -1.66 -9.10
N HIS A 25 17.29 -1.20 -7.89
CA HIS A 25 18.29 -1.07 -6.85
C HIS A 25 18.62 -2.43 -6.21
N ASN A 26 19.83 -2.57 -5.66
CA ASN A 26 20.25 -3.75 -4.87
C ASN A 26 19.40 -3.97 -3.59
N MET A 27 18.51 -3.02 -3.25
CA MET A 27 17.65 -3.06 -2.07
C MET A 27 16.26 -3.59 -2.44
N VAL A 28 16.06 -4.90 -2.32
CA VAL A 28 14.79 -5.58 -2.65
C VAL A 28 13.58 -4.99 -1.90
N ILE A 29 13.78 -4.44 -0.70
CA ILE A 29 12.70 -3.83 0.10
C ILE A 29 12.06 -2.60 -0.57
N LEU A 30 12.78 -1.88 -1.44
CA LEU A 30 12.24 -0.73 -2.18
C LEU A 30 11.25 -1.13 -3.29
N GLY A 31 11.28 -2.42 -3.67
CA GLY A 31 10.23 -3.01 -4.52
C GLY A 31 8.91 -3.26 -3.80
N ASN A 32 8.83 -2.97 -2.50
CA ASN A 32 7.64 -3.11 -1.67
C ASN A 32 6.96 -1.75 -1.46
N ILE A 33 5.67 -1.81 -1.14
CA ILE A 33 4.92 -0.70 -0.57
C ILE A 33 4.90 -0.91 0.95
N LYS A 34 5.19 0.14 1.70
CA LYS A 34 4.96 0.19 3.16
C LYS A 34 3.50 0.50 3.42
N LEU A 35 2.86 -0.29 4.27
CA LEU A 35 1.47 -0.09 4.70
C LEU A 35 1.48 0.20 6.19
N GLN A 36 0.87 1.32 6.58
CA GLN A 36 0.65 1.70 7.97
C GLN A 36 -0.85 1.85 8.20
N LEU A 37 -1.40 0.96 9.00
CA LEU A 37 -2.81 0.89 9.32
C LEU A 37 -3.05 1.42 10.73
N SER A 38 -3.85 2.47 10.84
CA SER A 38 -4.40 2.99 12.10
C SER A 38 -5.91 2.75 12.16
N GLU A 39 -6.57 3.18 13.23
CA GLU A 39 -8.02 3.05 13.37
C GLU A 39 -8.80 3.88 12.33
N SER A 40 -8.22 5.01 11.89
CA SER A 40 -8.90 6.01 11.06
C SER A 40 -8.37 6.10 9.63
N GLU A 41 -7.17 5.56 9.35
CA GLU A 41 -6.56 5.67 8.03
C GLU A 41 -5.60 4.53 7.70
N LEU A 42 -5.41 4.34 6.39
CA LEU A 42 -4.35 3.53 5.81
C LEU A 42 -3.41 4.46 5.05
N VAL A 43 -2.14 4.46 5.46
CA VAL A 43 -1.07 5.17 4.76
C VAL A 43 -0.24 4.17 3.97
N LEU A 44 -0.08 4.42 2.68
CA LEU A 44 0.75 3.63 1.79
C LEU A 44 1.92 4.48 1.29
N THR A 45 3.14 3.97 1.42
CA THR A 45 4.36 4.67 1.01
C THR A 45 5.20 3.80 0.09
N ALA A 46 5.71 4.38 -0.99
CA ALA A 46 6.67 3.77 -1.91
C ALA A 46 7.81 4.73 -2.19
N SER A 47 9.03 4.23 -2.30
CA SER A 47 10.20 5.05 -2.56
C SER A 47 11.31 4.27 -3.27
N ASP A 48 12.09 4.98 -4.07
CA ASP A 48 13.34 4.55 -4.71
C ASP A 48 14.58 5.28 -4.14
N LEU A 49 14.44 5.90 -2.97
CA LEU A 49 15.41 6.78 -2.28
C LEU A 49 15.64 8.17 -2.90
N GLU A 50 15.19 8.40 -4.13
CA GLU A 50 15.21 9.72 -4.76
C GLU A 50 13.86 10.41 -4.63
N VAL A 51 12.79 9.64 -4.80
CA VAL A 51 11.40 10.09 -4.71
C VAL A 51 10.66 9.21 -3.69
N GLU A 52 9.85 9.85 -2.86
CA GLU A 52 8.90 9.17 -1.97
C GLU A 52 7.48 9.61 -2.32
N LEU A 53 6.62 8.65 -2.60
CA LEU A 53 5.19 8.89 -2.80
C LEU A 53 4.40 8.25 -1.68
N THR A 54 3.56 9.07 -1.04
CA THR A 54 2.66 8.63 0.02
C THR A 54 1.20 8.89 -0.37
N SER A 55 0.35 7.88 -0.16
CA SER A 55 -1.09 7.97 -0.36
C SER A 55 -1.80 7.62 0.93
N THR A 56 -2.73 8.47 1.34
CA THR A 56 -3.52 8.29 2.56
C THR A 56 -4.98 8.02 2.19
N LEU A 57 -5.53 6.94 2.73
CA LEU A 57 -6.93 6.57 2.60
C LEU A 57 -7.60 6.68 3.97
N LYS A 58 -8.62 7.54 4.07
CA LYS A 58 -9.49 7.57 5.25
C LYS A 58 -10.33 6.30 5.31
N LEU A 59 -10.36 5.67 6.48
CA LEU A 59 -11.08 4.43 6.73
C LEU A 59 -12.42 4.71 7.45
N PRO A 60 -13.49 4.02 7.06
CA PRO A 60 -14.73 4.06 7.84
C PRO A 60 -14.57 3.29 9.16
N THR A 61 -15.42 3.62 10.13
CA THR A 61 -15.44 2.94 11.44
C THR A 61 -15.60 1.41 11.25
N GLY A 62 -14.72 0.64 11.90
CA GLY A 62 -14.72 -0.83 11.83
C GLY A 62 -13.94 -1.43 10.65
N ALA A 63 -13.38 -0.63 9.75
CA ALA A 63 -12.49 -1.13 8.69
C ALA A 63 -11.15 -1.65 9.24
N CYS A 64 -10.63 -1.03 10.30
CA CYS A 64 -9.45 -1.51 11.01
C CYS A 64 -9.87 -2.45 12.14
N VAL A 65 -9.51 -3.74 12.01
CA VAL A 65 -9.74 -4.74 13.06
C VAL A 65 -8.51 -4.87 13.96
N GLN A 66 -7.32 -4.74 13.38
CA GLN A 66 -6.07 -4.72 14.12
C GLN A 66 -5.06 -3.80 13.44
N ALA A 67 -4.72 -2.70 14.09
CA ALA A 67 -3.69 -1.77 13.63
C ALA A 67 -2.33 -2.46 13.45
N GLY A 68 -1.45 -1.86 12.64
CA GLY A 68 -0.12 -2.40 12.45
C GLY A 68 0.59 -1.80 11.25
N THR A 69 1.85 -2.20 11.08
CA THR A 69 2.69 -1.78 9.96
C THR A 69 3.31 -3.00 9.30
N THR A 70 3.34 -3.02 7.98
CA THR A 70 3.98 -4.09 7.20
C THR A 70 4.46 -3.57 5.86
N THR A 71 5.14 -4.41 5.08
CA THR A 71 5.49 -4.12 3.69
C THR A 71 5.08 -5.28 2.80
N LEU A 72 4.63 -4.98 1.58
CA LEU A 72 4.20 -5.99 0.62
C LEU A 72 4.74 -5.66 -0.78
N PRO A 73 5.11 -6.66 -1.61
CA PRO A 73 5.61 -6.41 -2.95
C PRO A 73 4.60 -5.64 -3.81
N ALA A 74 5.00 -4.48 -4.33
CA ALA A 74 4.10 -3.54 -5.01
C ALA A 74 3.37 -4.17 -6.20
N THR A 75 4.13 -4.86 -7.05
CA THR A 75 3.61 -5.53 -8.26
C THR A 75 2.60 -6.62 -7.91
N LYS A 76 2.95 -7.52 -6.98
CA LYS A 76 2.07 -8.64 -6.59
C LYS A 76 0.79 -8.13 -5.97
N LEU A 77 0.87 -7.16 -5.05
CA LEU A 77 -0.29 -6.59 -4.39
C LEU A 77 -1.25 -5.95 -5.40
N ARG A 78 -0.73 -5.12 -6.31
CA ARG A 78 -1.52 -4.50 -7.38
C ARG A 78 -2.20 -5.54 -8.26
N ASP A 79 -1.47 -6.56 -8.69
CA ASP A 79 -1.98 -7.55 -9.63
C ASP A 79 -3.06 -8.43 -8.98
N ILE A 80 -2.90 -8.80 -7.70
CA ILE A 80 -3.94 -9.47 -6.90
C ILE A 80 -5.19 -8.58 -6.77
N CYS A 81 -5.02 -7.30 -6.44
CA CYS A 81 -6.16 -6.38 -6.36
C CYS A 81 -6.86 -6.21 -7.72
N LYS A 82 -6.14 -6.31 -8.84
CA LYS A 82 -6.76 -6.29 -10.18
C LYS A 82 -7.50 -7.59 -10.53
N SER A 83 -7.08 -8.74 -10.03
CA SER A 83 -7.67 -10.04 -10.37
C SER A 83 -8.92 -10.39 -9.58
N LEU A 84 -9.19 -9.70 -8.47
CA LEU A 84 -10.42 -9.89 -7.71
C LEU A 84 -11.64 -9.48 -8.56
N PRO A 85 -12.84 -10.06 -8.34
CA PRO A 85 -14.07 -9.62 -8.98
C PRO A 85 -14.47 -8.22 -8.53
#